data_AF-A0ABD2USZ1-F1
#
_entry.id   AF-A0ABD2USZ1-F1
#
_cell.length_a   1.000
_cell.length_b   1.000
_cell.length_c   1.000
_cell.angle_alpha   90.00
_cell.angle_beta   90.00
_cell.angle_gamma   90.00
#
_symmetry.space_group_name_H-M   'P 1'
#
loop_
_entity.id
_entity.type
_entity.pdbx_description
1 polymer ?
#
loop_
_entity_poly.entity_id
_entity_poly.type
_entity_poly.pdbx_seq_one_letter_code
_entity_poly.pdbx_strand_id
1 'polypeptide(L)'
;YPSLFNLARDPDSTISQNRDGTTWSIMFRRNMQDWEFNDLIKLLQTLQSFSLNTQATDQFKWGITGDGNYTVSAAYKQSRAFNAVTDHWPWKLIWKIKLPPKIVCFCWTALYEACLTQDNLYKRKRIIVNGCYLCQKAAESNRHLFLHCTVTAKLWNMFYSLFGLSWVMPHSIKEAYESWCCWKVDSTIKQTWKMIPAAIFWSIWRERNRRCFEGLSTPLHSLKAECLMCL
;
A
#
# COMPACT_ATOMS: atom_id res chain seq x y z
N TYR A 1 -7.67 26.18 -11.84
CA TYR A 1 -6.55 27.12 -11.91
C TYR A 1 -6.49 27.96 -10.62
N PRO A 2 -5.94 27.41 -9.50
CA PRO A 2 -6.01 28.08 -8.19
C PRO A 2 -5.25 29.41 -8.12
N SER A 3 -4.09 29.48 -8.78
CA SER A 3 -3.27 30.69 -8.94
C SER A 3 -4.07 31.83 -9.59
N LEU A 4 -4.64 31.58 -10.77
CA LEU A 4 -5.47 32.55 -11.49
C LEU A 4 -6.73 32.95 -10.73
N PHE A 5 -7.38 31.99 -10.05
CA PHE A 5 -8.58 32.26 -9.24
C PHE A 5 -8.28 33.25 -8.11
N ASN A 6 -7.17 33.09 -7.41
CA ASN A 6 -6.74 34.02 -6.36
C ASN A 6 -6.37 35.40 -6.92
N LEU A 7 -5.92 35.47 -8.18
CA LEU A 7 -5.52 36.70 -8.86
C LEU A 7 -6.71 37.45 -9.48
N ALA A 8 -7.83 36.76 -9.72
CA ALA A 8 -9.01 37.30 -10.39
C ALA A 8 -9.56 38.52 -9.66
N ARG A 9 -9.88 39.57 -10.43
CA ARG A 9 -10.53 40.78 -9.89
C ARG A 9 -11.89 40.42 -9.29
N ASP A 10 -12.64 39.62 -10.02
CA ASP A 10 -13.94 39.07 -9.61
C ASP A 10 -13.92 37.54 -9.71
N PRO A 11 -13.66 36.82 -8.61
CA PRO A 11 -13.61 35.35 -8.59
C PRO A 11 -14.97 34.68 -8.83
N ASP A 12 -16.07 35.41 -8.64
CA ASP A 12 -17.43 34.90 -8.80
C ASP A 12 -17.99 35.16 -10.20
N SER A 13 -17.22 35.87 -11.04
CA SER A 13 -17.62 36.16 -12.43
C SER A 13 -17.73 34.88 -13.28
N THR A 14 -18.76 34.82 -14.11
CA THR A 14 -19.00 33.69 -15.00
C THR A 14 -18.08 33.75 -16.22
N ILE A 15 -17.91 32.61 -16.90
CA ILE A 15 -17.16 32.55 -18.16
C ILE A 15 -17.79 33.46 -19.23
N SER A 16 -19.12 33.57 -19.26
CA SER A 16 -19.83 34.43 -20.22
C SER A 16 -19.58 35.93 -19.97
N GLN A 17 -19.47 36.36 -18.71
CA GLN A 17 -19.16 37.75 -18.34
C GLN A 17 -17.73 38.16 -18.73
N ASN A 18 -16.80 37.20 -18.82
CA ASN A 18 -15.41 37.45 -19.20
C ASN A 18 -15.17 37.28 -20.71
N ARG A 19 -16.23 37.26 -21.53
CA ARG A 19 -16.14 37.11 -22.99
C ARG A 19 -16.64 38.37 -23.69
N ASP A 20 -15.77 38.98 -24.48
CA ASP A 20 -16.10 40.12 -25.35
C ASP A 20 -15.99 39.68 -26.81
N GLY A 21 -17.14 39.36 -27.41
CA GLY A 21 -17.23 38.78 -28.75
C GLY A 21 -16.44 37.46 -28.90
N THR A 22 -15.36 37.52 -29.67
CA THR A 22 -14.45 36.38 -29.90
C THR A 22 -13.23 36.39 -28.96
N THR A 23 -13.09 37.41 -28.11
CA THR A 23 -11.93 37.58 -27.23
C THR A 23 -12.28 37.35 -25.75
N TRP A 24 -11.28 36.93 -24.97
CA TRP A 24 -11.40 36.73 -23.54
C TRP A 24 -10.90 37.96 -22.80
N SER A 25 -11.77 38.61 -22.02
CA SER A 25 -11.47 39.81 -21.23
C SER A 25 -11.41 39.45 -19.74
N ILE A 26 -10.35 38.75 -19.35
CA ILE A 26 -10.12 38.33 -17.95
C ILE A 26 -9.40 39.44 -17.19
N MET A 27 -10.03 39.95 -16.13
CA MET A 27 -9.48 41.04 -15.32
C MET A 27 -8.81 40.53 -14.05
N PHE A 28 -7.56 40.96 -13.81
CA PHE A 28 -6.76 40.59 -12.64
C PHE A 28 -6.56 41.78 -11.69
N ARG A 29 -6.33 41.51 -10.40
CA ARG A 29 -6.10 42.55 -9.36
C ARG A 29 -4.74 43.23 -9.46
N ARG A 30 -3.76 42.56 -10.08
CA ARG A 30 -2.41 43.06 -10.36
C ARG A 30 -1.91 42.47 -11.68
N ASN A 31 -0.77 42.97 -12.16
CA ASN A 31 -0.07 42.37 -13.28
C ASN A 31 0.33 40.91 -12.96
N MET A 32 0.21 40.04 -13.96
CA MET A 32 0.66 38.64 -13.86
C MET A 32 2.18 38.55 -13.80
N GLN A 33 2.65 37.52 -13.10
CA GLN A 33 4.05 37.10 -13.07
C GLN A 33 4.28 35.98 -14.09
N ASP A 34 5.53 35.78 -14.52
CA ASP A 34 5.88 34.85 -15.60
C ASP A 34 5.39 33.41 -15.37
N TRP A 35 5.40 32.94 -14.12
CA TRP A 35 4.92 31.59 -13.80
C TRP A 35 3.39 31.44 -13.87
N GLU A 36 2.63 32.53 -13.69
CA GLU A 36 1.16 32.54 -13.78
C GLU A 36 0.70 32.51 -15.24
N PHE A 37 1.56 32.97 -16.16
CA PHE A 37 1.26 32.99 -17.59
C PHE A 37 1.02 31.60 -18.17
N ASN A 38 1.76 30.59 -17.69
CA ASN A 38 1.57 29.20 -18.11
C ASN A 38 0.18 28.66 -17.72
N ASP A 39 -0.35 29.07 -16.57
CA ASP A 39 -1.69 28.69 -16.14
C ASP A 39 -2.74 29.39 -16.97
N LEU A 40 -2.52 30.66 -17.34
CA LEU A 40 -3.42 31.40 -18.23
C LEU A 40 -3.51 30.75 -19.61
N ILE A 41 -2.39 30.38 -20.21
CA ILE A 41 -2.36 29.70 -21.52
C ILE A 41 -3.21 28.42 -21.46
N LYS A 42 -3.01 27.60 -20.43
CA LYS A 42 -3.79 26.36 -20.24
C LYS A 42 -5.28 26.64 -20.08
N LEU A 43 -5.65 27.67 -19.31
CA LEU A 43 -7.04 28.09 -19.17
C LEU A 43 -7.65 28.48 -20.53
N LEU A 44 -6.97 29.33 -21.29
CA LEU A 44 -7.44 29.78 -22.60
C LEU A 44 -7.56 28.63 -23.61
N GLN A 45 -6.62 27.69 -23.62
CA GLN A 45 -6.71 26.45 -24.43
C GLN A 45 -7.94 25.61 -24.03
N THR A 46 -8.20 25.48 -22.72
CA THR A 46 -9.38 24.76 -22.22
C THR A 46 -10.67 25.45 -22.70
N LEU A 47 -10.72 26.78 -22.57
CA LEU A 47 -11.87 27.58 -22.98
C LEU A 47 -12.09 27.57 -24.50
N GLN A 48 -11.02 27.52 -25.30
CA GLN A 48 -11.12 27.45 -26.76
C GLN A 48 -11.79 26.15 -27.24
N SER A 49 -11.60 25.05 -26.51
CA SER A 49 -12.24 23.77 -26.81
C SER A 49 -13.74 23.74 -26.48
N PHE A 50 -14.26 24.78 -25.80
CA PHE A 50 -15.63 24.83 -25.30
C PHE A 50 -16.50 25.81 -26.10
N SER A 51 -17.62 25.32 -26.65
CA SER A 51 -18.65 26.17 -27.25
C SER A 51 -19.61 26.68 -26.17
N LEU A 52 -19.54 27.97 -25.85
CA LEU A 52 -20.49 28.61 -24.93
C LEU A 52 -21.87 28.70 -25.57
N ASN A 53 -22.88 28.18 -24.90
CA ASN A 53 -24.28 28.44 -25.21
C ASN A 53 -24.85 29.36 -24.13
N THR A 54 -25.03 30.64 -24.46
CA THR A 54 -25.51 31.67 -23.52
C THR A 54 -27.00 31.53 -23.17
N GLN A 55 -27.74 30.67 -23.89
CA GLN A 55 -29.16 30.42 -23.64
C GLN A 55 -29.40 29.15 -22.81
N ALA A 56 -28.38 28.33 -22.61
CA ALA A 56 -28.47 27.13 -21.79
C ALA A 56 -28.22 27.47 -20.32
N THR A 57 -28.88 26.74 -19.42
CA THR A 57 -28.58 26.80 -17.98
C THR A 57 -27.26 26.09 -17.68
N ASP A 58 -26.53 26.60 -16.69
CA ASP A 58 -25.28 25.98 -16.24
C ASP A 58 -25.53 24.57 -15.70
N GLN A 59 -24.63 23.65 -16.05
CA GLN A 59 -24.67 22.26 -15.61
C GLN A 59 -23.31 21.84 -15.04
N PHE A 60 -23.35 21.14 -13.92
CA PHE A 60 -22.16 20.48 -13.39
C PHE A 60 -21.76 19.33 -14.31
N LYS A 61 -20.59 19.47 -14.95
CA LYS A 61 -19.97 18.39 -15.72
C LYS A 61 -18.69 17.92 -15.06
N TRP A 62 -18.51 16.61 -15.06
CA TRP A 62 -17.27 16.00 -14.64
C TRP A 62 -16.20 16.22 -15.69
N GLY A 63 -15.27 17.15 -15.45
CA GLY A 63 -14.26 17.59 -16.42
C GLY A 63 -13.17 16.57 -16.77
N ILE A 64 -13.27 15.33 -16.30
CA ILE A 64 -12.23 14.30 -16.44
C ILE A 64 -12.68 13.17 -17.38
N THR A 65 -13.97 12.85 -17.45
CA THR A 65 -14.48 11.93 -18.47
C THR A 65 -15.02 12.76 -19.64
N GLY A 66 -14.74 12.34 -20.87
CA GLY A 66 -15.10 13.11 -22.07
C GLY A 66 -16.61 13.28 -22.29
N ASP A 67 -17.44 12.48 -21.60
CA ASP A 67 -18.90 12.56 -21.62
C ASP A 67 -19.48 13.55 -20.59
N GLY A 68 -18.64 14.10 -19.69
CA GLY A 68 -19.06 15.02 -18.65
C GLY A 68 -19.85 14.38 -17.50
N ASN A 69 -20.00 13.06 -17.48
CA ASN A 69 -20.78 12.36 -16.44
C ASN A 69 -19.90 11.97 -15.27
N TYR A 70 -20.33 12.33 -14.06
CA TYR A 70 -19.68 11.81 -12.85
C TYR A 70 -20.01 10.34 -12.64
N THR A 71 -18.99 9.52 -12.44
CA THR A 71 -19.16 8.17 -11.88
C THR A 71 -18.16 7.93 -10.77
N VAL A 72 -18.60 7.22 -9.72
CA VAL A 72 -17.73 6.81 -8.60
C VAL A 72 -16.53 6.01 -9.11
N SER A 73 -16.73 5.18 -10.13
CA SER A 73 -15.65 4.40 -10.76
C SER A 73 -14.57 5.28 -11.41
N ALA A 74 -14.97 6.30 -12.18
CA ALA A 74 -14.02 7.24 -12.80
C ALA A 74 -13.28 8.07 -11.75
N ALA A 75 -14.00 8.60 -10.75
CA ALA A 75 -13.40 9.36 -9.66
C ALA A 75 -12.40 8.51 -8.85
N TYR A 76 -12.74 7.25 -8.55
CA TYR A 76 -11.85 6.35 -7.83
C TYR A 76 -10.60 5.98 -8.66
N LYS A 77 -10.76 5.72 -9.96
CA LYS A 77 -9.61 5.49 -10.85
C LYS A 77 -8.65 6.68 -10.87
N GLN A 78 -9.19 7.90 -10.93
CA GLN A 78 -8.38 9.12 -10.88
C GLN A 78 -7.70 9.31 -9.53
N SER A 79 -8.42 9.15 -8.42
CA SER A 79 -7.84 9.20 -7.07
C SER A 79 -6.71 8.19 -6.88
N ARG A 80 -6.82 7.01 -7.52
CA ARG A 80 -5.72 6.03 -7.54
C ARG A 80 -4.54 6.42 -8.41
N ALA A 81 -4.73 7.15 -9.50
CA ALA A 81 -3.61 7.62 -10.33
C ALA A 81 -2.66 8.56 -9.55
N PHE A 82 -3.17 9.25 -8.53
CA PHE A 82 -2.35 10.04 -7.60
C PHE A 82 -1.68 9.18 -6.49
N ASN A 83 -2.07 7.91 -6.35
CA ASN A 83 -1.55 6.97 -5.35
C ASN A 83 -0.64 5.89 -5.99
N ALA A 84 0.44 6.33 -6.65
CA ALA A 84 1.47 5.45 -7.22
C ALA A 84 2.09 4.47 -6.19
N VAL A 85 1.93 4.75 -4.90
CA VAL A 85 2.36 3.88 -3.78
C VAL A 85 1.73 2.48 -3.85
N THR A 86 0.54 2.34 -4.43
CA THR A 86 -0.18 1.05 -4.47
C THR A 86 0.25 0.11 -5.60
N ASP A 87 0.91 0.61 -6.64
CA ASP A 87 1.30 -0.21 -7.80
C ASP A 87 2.54 -1.08 -7.54
N HIS A 88 3.43 -0.66 -6.63
CA HIS A 88 4.66 -1.40 -6.29
C HIS A 88 4.52 -2.33 -5.07
N TRP A 89 3.36 -2.33 -4.42
CA TRP A 89 3.14 -3.12 -3.22
C TRP A 89 2.33 -4.40 -3.51
N PRO A 90 2.71 -5.57 -2.97
CA PRO A 90 2.11 -6.87 -3.29
C PRO A 90 0.74 -7.11 -2.64
N TRP A 91 -0.13 -6.11 -2.59
CA TRP A 91 -1.40 -6.18 -1.87
C TRP A 91 -2.30 -7.32 -2.34
N LYS A 92 -2.36 -7.58 -3.65
CA LYS A 92 -3.14 -8.69 -4.20
C LYS A 92 -2.65 -10.05 -3.72
N LEU A 93 -1.35 -10.19 -3.40
CA LEU A 93 -0.79 -11.44 -2.90
C LEU A 93 -1.18 -11.73 -1.45
N ILE A 94 -1.56 -10.70 -0.70
CA ILE A 94 -1.93 -10.78 0.72
C ILE A 94 -3.45 -10.89 0.86
N TRP A 95 -4.19 -9.97 0.26
CA TRP A 95 -5.63 -9.87 0.42
C TRP A 95 -6.42 -10.96 -0.31
N LYS A 96 -5.80 -11.71 -1.24
CA LYS A 96 -6.44 -12.84 -1.94
C LYS A 96 -6.13 -14.21 -1.33
N ILE A 97 -5.39 -14.28 -0.23
CA ILE A 97 -5.13 -15.56 0.45
C ILE A 97 -6.42 -16.01 1.15
N LYS A 98 -6.74 -17.31 1.08
CA LYS A 98 -7.87 -17.89 1.83
C LYS A 98 -7.49 -18.24 3.28
N LEU A 99 -7.01 -17.25 4.03
CA LEU A 99 -6.78 -17.39 5.48
C LEU A 99 -7.75 -16.49 6.26
N PRO A 100 -7.99 -16.78 7.55
CA PRO A 100 -8.78 -15.91 8.40
C PRO A 100 -8.31 -14.44 8.32
N PRO A 101 -9.22 -13.45 8.29
CA PRO A 101 -8.87 -12.03 8.14
C PRO A 101 -7.81 -11.55 9.13
N LYS A 102 -7.82 -12.05 10.38
CA LYS A 102 -6.81 -11.74 11.39
C LYS A 102 -5.38 -12.07 10.94
N ILE A 103 -5.18 -13.17 10.23
CA ILE A 103 -3.86 -13.60 9.73
C ILE A 103 -3.46 -12.73 8.53
N VAL A 104 -4.40 -12.42 7.65
CA VAL A 104 -4.16 -11.55 6.48
C VAL A 104 -3.76 -10.14 6.92
N CYS A 105 -4.50 -9.53 7.84
CA CYS A 105 -4.18 -8.22 8.42
C CYS A 105 -2.83 -8.22 9.16
N PHE A 106 -2.53 -9.31 9.87
CA PHE A 106 -1.23 -9.47 10.51
C PHE A 106 -0.10 -9.56 9.47
N CYS A 107 -0.25 -10.35 8.42
CA CYS A 107 0.75 -10.45 7.36
C CYS A 107 0.99 -9.11 6.68
N TRP A 108 -0.07 -8.35 6.41
CA TRP A 108 0.07 -6.97 5.94
C TRP A 108 1.00 -6.16 6.85
N THR A 109 0.77 -6.20 8.16
CA THR A 109 1.63 -5.51 9.16
C THR A 109 3.07 -6.03 9.15
N ALA A 110 3.27 -7.34 8.98
CA ALA A 110 4.59 -7.96 8.92
C ALA A 110 5.37 -7.54 7.67
N LEU A 111 4.71 -7.43 6.50
CA LEU A 111 5.39 -6.97 5.28
C LEU A 111 5.85 -5.51 5.37
N TYR A 112 5.13 -4.66 6.11
CA TYR A 112 5.58 -3.30 6.46
C TYR A 112 6.63 -3.27 7.58
N GLU A 113 7.07 -4.44 8.07
CA GLU A 113 7.99 -4.58 9.20
C GLU A 113 7.53 -3.78 10.44
N ALA A 114 6.22 -3.68 10.63
CA ALA A 114 5.59 -2.83 11.63
C ALA A 114 5.10 -3.60 12.87
N CYS A 115 5.33 -4.92 12.94
CA CYS A 115 4.98 -5.71 14.13
C CYS A 115 5.73 -5.20 15.36
N LEU A 116 5.15 -5.39 16.55
CA LEU A 116 5.67 -4.89 17.83
C LEU A 116 6.84 -5.73 18.37
N THR A 117 7.87 -5.90 17.54
CA THR A 117 9.17 -6.43 17.95
C THR A 117 9.89 -5.44 18.86
N GLN A 118 10.87 -5.92 19.63
CA GLN A 118 11.60 -5.08 20.59
C GLN A 118 12.27 -3.87 19.90
N ASP A 119 12.84 -4.03 18.69
CA ASP A 119 13.41 -2.89 17.95
C ASP A 119 12.35 -1.82 17.60
N ASN A 120 11.14 -2.21 17.23
CA ASN A 120 10.07 -1.27 16.90
C ASN A 120 9.49 -0.60 18.13
N LEU A 121 9.41 -1.31 19.25
CA LEU A 121 9.04 -0.72 20.53
C LEU A 121 10.10 0.29 21.00
N TYR A 122 11.39 -0.03 20.80
CA TYR A 122 12.49 0.90 21.06
C TYR A 122 12.39 2.15 20.18
N LYS A 123 12.16 2.01 18.87
CA LYS A 123 11.89 3.14 17.94
C LYS A 123 10.68 3.99 18.38
N ARG A 124 9.73 3.40 19.11
CA ARG A 124 8.57 4.07 19.73
C ARG A 124 8.86 4.58 21.15
N LYS A 125 10.12 4.75 21.51
CA LYS A 125 10.58 5.32 22.80
C LYS A 125 10.19 4.47 24.02
N ARG A 126 10.06 3.15 23.86
CA ARG A 126 9.97 2.21 25.00
C ARG A 126 11.37 1.75 25.39
N ILE A 127 11.71 1.87 26.68
CA ILE A 127 13.01 1.44 27.20
C ILE A 127 12.92 -0.05 27.53
N ILE A 128 13.48 -0.88 26.65
CA ILE A 128 13.47 -2.34 26.78
C ILE A 128 14.81 -2.89 26.27
N VAL A 129 15.27 -4.00 26.87
CA VAL A 129 16.46 -4.70 26.40
C VAL A 129 16.08 -5.52 25.17
N ASN A 130 16.74 -5.25 24.05
CA ASN A 130 16.42 -5.93 22.80
C ASN A 130 17.06 -7.32 22.74
N GLY A 131 16.25 -8.36 22.97
CA GLY A 131 16.61 -9.75 22.76
C GLY A 131 15.47 -10.54 22.12
N CYS A 132 15.79 -11.43 21.18
CA CYS A 132 14.82 -12.28 20.52
C CYS A 132 14.29 -13.36 21.47
N TYR A 133 12.98 -13.35 21.74
CA TYR A 133 12.33 -14.34 22.61
C TYR A 133 12.38 -15.78 22.07
N LEU A 134 12.62 -15.96 20.76
CA LEU A 134 12.69 -17.28 20.16
C LEU A 134 14.07 -17.91 20.27
N CYS A 135 15.11 -17.26 19.74
CA CYS A 135 16.45 -17.83 19.69
C CYS A 135 17.33 -17.44 20.87
N GLN A 136 17.02 -16.34 21.56
CA GLN A 136 17.82 -15.77 22.65
C GLN A 136 19.31 -15.51 22.30
N LYS A 137 19.63 -15.39 21.01
CA LYS A 137 21.01 -15.27 20.50
C LYS A 137 21.30 -13.96 19.76
N ALA A 138 20.27 -13.18 19.44
CA ALA A 138 20.38 -11.96 18.68
C ALA A 138 19.30 -10.96 19.10
N ALA A 139 19.48 -9.70 18.71
CA ALA A 139 18.45 -8.68 18.84
C ALA A 139 17.20 -9.05 18.03
N GLU A 140 16.03 -8.83 18.61
CA GLU A 140 14.76 -8.99 17.93
C GLU A 140 14.53 -7.81 16.97
N SER A 141 14.28 -8.16 15.71
CA SER A 141 13.70 -7.28 14.69
C SER A 141 12.67 -8.07 13.90
N ASN A 142 11.81 -7.41 13.13
CA ASN A 142 10.86 -8.09 12.24
C ASN A 142 11.60 -9.08 11.30
N ARG A 143 12.66 -8.62 10.62
CA ARG A 143 13.48 -9.46 9.73
C ARG A 143 14.10 -10.65 10.44
N HIS A 144 14.74 -10.41 11.58
CA HIS A 144 15.29 -11.50 12.37
C HIS A 144 14.19 -12.48 12.78
N LEU A 145 13.11 -12.00 13.37
CA LEU A 145 12.03 -12.84 13.90
C LEU A 145 11.40 -13.73 12.82
N PHE A 146 11.06 -13.17 11.66
CA PHE A 146 10.30 -13.88 10.63
C PHE A 146 11.14 -14.59 9.56
N LEU A 147 12.43 -14.24 9.41
CA LEU A 147 13.28 -14.78 8.35
C LEU A 147 14.55 -15.46 8.90
N HIS A 148 15.32 -14.75 9.73
CA HIS A 148 16.70 -15.16 10.05
C HIS A 148 16.87 -15.81 11.43
N CYS A 149 15.82 -15.85 12.25
CA CYS A 149 15.84 -16.50 13.56
C CYS A 149 16.07 -18.00 13.38
N THR A 150 16.95 -18.58 14.19
CA THR A 150 17.28 -20.02 14.09
C THR A 150 16.09 -20.93 14.36
N VAL A 151 15.08 -20.49 15.12
CA VAL A 151 13.82 -21.23 15.29
C VAL A 151 12.97 -21.13 14.02
N THR A 152 12.82 -19.93 13.49
CA THR A 152 12.05 -19.66 12.25
C THR A 152 12.66 -20.35 11.03
N ALA A 153 13.98 -20.38 10.92
CA ALA A 153 14.70 -21.12 9.90
C ALA A 153 14.34 -22.62 9.90
N LYS A 154 14.08 -23.23 11.07
CA LYS A 154 13.64 -24.64 11.15
C LYS A 154 12.22 -24.85 10.63
N LEU A 155 11.35 -23.85 10.67
CA LEU A 155 10.01 -23.90 10.06
C LEU A 155 10.12 -23.73 8.54
N TRP A 156 10.90 -22.75 8.08
CA TRP A 156 11.17 -22.58 6.65
C TRP A 156 11.80 -23.83 6.02
N ASN A 157 12.84 -24.38 6.65
CA ASN A 157 13.51 -25.60 6.19
C ASN A 157 12.57 -26.81 6.11
N MET A 158 11.55 -26.90 6.99
CA MET A 158 10.55 -27.95 6.88
C MET A 158 9.81 -27.88 5.53
N PHE A 159 9.36 -26.69 5.13
CA PHE A 159 8.70 -26.50 3.84
C PHE A 159 9.67 -26.66 2.66
N TYR A 160 10.91 -26.19 2.79
CA TYR A 160 11.92 -26.41 1.76
C TYR A 160 12.15 -27.90 1.52
N SER A 161 12.29 -28.70 2.59
CA SER A 161 12.43 -30.15 2.47
C SER A 161 11.18 -30.83 1.92
N LEU A 162 9.97 -30.42 2.33
CA LEU A 162 8.72 -30.99 1.83
C LEU A 162 8.53 -30.81 0.32
N PHE A 163 9.04 -29.72 -0.24
CA PHE A 163 8.90 -29.39 -1.66
C PHE A 163 10.21 -29.53 -2.46
N GLY A 164 11.28 -30.05 -1.84
CA GLY A 164 12.59 -30.25 -2.51
C GLY A 164 13.25 -28.95 -2.99
N LEU A 165 13.10 -27.86 -2.24
CA LEU A 165 13.53 -26.51 -2.63
C LEU A 165 14.95 -26.22 -2.13
N SER A 166 15.74 -25.55 -2.98
CA SER A 166 16.92 -24.81 -2.56
C SER A 166 16.56 -23.34 -2.48
N TRP A 167 16.66 -22.74 -1.29
CA TRP A 167 16.20 -21.39 -1.03
C TRP A 167 17.25 -20.54 -0.33
N VAL A 168 17.50 -19.35 -0.87
CA VAL A 168 18.30 -18.31 -0.23
C VAL A 168 17.36 -17.28 0.36
N MET A 169 17.39 -17.11 1.68
CA MET A 169 16.47 -16.21 2.37
C MET A 169 16.76 -14.74 2.02
N PRO A 170 15.78 -13.97 1.49
CA PRO A 170 15.96 -12.55 1.24
C PRO A 170 16.14 -11.72 2.51
N HIS A 171 16.53 -10.46 2.34
CA HIS A 171 16.77 -9.55 3.47
C HIS A 171 15.48 -8.99 4.07
N SER A 172 14.50 -8.66 3.23
CA SER A 172 13.22 -8.10 3.69
C SER A 172 12.08 -9.11 3.66
N ILE A 173 11.07 -8.88 4.52
CA ILE A 173 9.88 -9.73 4.59
C ILE A 173 9.06 -9.65 3.30
N LYS A 174 8.99 -8.45 2.70
CA LYS A 174 8.32 -8.21 1.42
C LYS A 174 8.95 -9.05 0.31
N GLU A 175 10.27 -8.98 0.14
CA GLU A 175 10.99 -9.73 -0.89
C GLU A 175 10.87 -11.23 -0.68
N ALA A 176 10.95 -11.72 0.56
CA ALA A 176 10.74 -13.13 0.88
C ALA A 176 9.34 -13.60 0.46
N TYR A 177 8.31 -12.79 0.76
CA TYR A 177 6.92 -13.10 0.43
C TYR A 177 6.67 -13.07 -1.09
N GLU A 178 7.17 -12.05 -1.78
CA GLU A 178 7.06 -11.89 -3.23
C GLU A 178 7.78 -13.02 -3.97
N SER A 179 9.04 -13.28 -3.59
CA SER A 179 9.86 -14.35 -4.20
C SER A 179 9.16 -15.70 -4.05
N TRP A 180 8.56 -15.99 -2.89
CA TRP A 180 7.84 -17.24 -2.66
C TRP A 180 6.62 -17.37 -3.58
N CYS A 181 5.87 -16.27 -3.73
CA CYS A 181 4.68 -16.24 -4.58
C CYS A 181 5.00 -16.27 -6.09
N CYS A 182 6.23 -15.93 -6.50
CA CYS A 182 6.68 -15.97 -7.89
C CYS A 182 6.96 -17.40 -8.41
N TRP A 183 7.15 -18.38 -7.52
CA TRP A 183 7.39 -19.75 -7.92
C TRP A 183 6.18 -20.36 -8.64
N LYS A 184 6.46 -21.06 -9.74
CA LYS A 184 5.45 -21.82 -10.48
C LYS A 184 5.27 -23.17 -9.80
N VAL A 185 4.09 -23.36 -9.24
CA VAL A 185 3.65 -24.64 -8.66
C VAL A 185 2.42 -25.14 -9.38
N ASP A 186 2.15 -26.44 -9.22
CA ASP A 186 0.94 -27.05 -9.75
C ASP A 186 -0.32 -26.32 -9.23
N SER A 187 -1.33 -26.21 -10.11
CA SER A 187 -2.59 -25.54 -9.82
C SER A 187 -3.31 -26.10 -8.58
N THR A 188 -3.16 -27.40 -8.30
CA THR A 188 -3.78 -28.10 -7.16
C THR A 188 -3.28 -27.59 -5.82
N ILE A 189 -1.97 -27.29 -5.71
CA ILE A 189 -1.35 -26.82 -4.47
C ILE A 189 -1.16 -25.31 -4.44
N LYS A 190 -1.46 -24.59 -5.53
CA LYS A 190 -1.22 -23.14 -5.67
C LYS A 190 -1.83 -22.31 -4.56
N GLN A 191 -2.98 -22.73 -4.05
CA GLN A 191 -3.65 -22.07 -2.93
C GLN A 191 -2.85 -22.23 -1.64
N THR A 192 -2.58 -23.47 -1.24
CA THR A 192 -1.80 -23.82 -0.06
C THR A 192 -0.40 -23.22 -0.12
N TRP A 193 0.25 -23.27 -1.29
CA TRP A 193 1.56 -22.68 -1.52
C TRP A 193 1.63 -21.21 -1.12
N LYS A 194 0.62 -20.41 -1.52
CA LYS A 194 0.54 -18.98 -1.18
C LYS A 194 0.29 -18.72 0.30
N MET A 195 -0.23 -19.70 1.04
CA MET A 195 -0.51 -19.57 2.47
C MET A 195 0.72 -19.82 3.33
N ILE A 196 1.72 -20.57 2.84
CA ILE A 196 2.89 -21.00 3.63
C ILE A 196 3.60 -19.86 4.34
N PRO A 197 4.01 -18.76 3.67
CA PRO A 197 4.69 -17.66 4.37
C PRO A 197 3.81 -17.05 5.47
N ALA A 198 2.51 -16.87 5.19
CA ALA A 198 1.56 -16.33 6.15
C ALA A 198 1.35 -17.25 7.37
N ALA A 199 1.29 -18.57 7.14
CA ALA A 199 1.19 -19.57 8.20
C ALA A 199 2.46 -19.59 9.09
N ILE A 200 3.64 -19.48 8.48
CA ILE A 200 4.91 -19.37 9.22
C ILE A 200 4.92 -18.08 10.06
N PHE A 201 4.67 -16.92 9.44
CA PHE A 201 4.70 -15.64 10.14
C PHE A 201 3.71 -15.62 11.31
N TRP A 202 2.50 -16.15 11.11
CA TRP A 202 1.49 -16.21 12.16
C TRP A 202 1.88 -17.15 13.31
N SER A 203 2.37 -18.34 12.99
CA SER A 203 2.85 -19.31 13.99
C SER A 203 4.00 -18.74 14.82
N ILE A 204 4.96 -18.09 14.16
CA ILE A 204 6.11 -17.44 14.81
C ILE A 204 5.66 -16.28 15.69
N TRP A 205 4.70 -15.46 15.23
CA TRP A 205 4.18 -14.35 16.03
C TRP A 205 3.45 -14.83 17.28
N ARG A 206 2.61 -15.86 17.15
CA ARG A 206 1.94 -16.50 18.28
C ARG A 206 2.94 -17.07 19.28
N GLU A 207 3.91 -17.85 18.82
CA GLU A 207 4.92 -18.45 19.69
C GLU A 207 5.77 -17.39 20.39
N ARG A 208 6.20 -16.36 19.67
CA ARG A 208 6.95 -15.24 20.24
C ARG A 208 6.14 -14.55 21.34
N ASN A 209 4.87 -14.25 21.11
CA ASN A 209 4.02 -13.61 22.11
C ASN A 209 3.77 -14.51 23.31
N ARG A 210 3.57 -15.81 23.09
CA ARG A 210 3.45 -16.81 24.16
C ARG A 210 4.68 -16.79 25.07
N ARG A 211 5.88 -16.82 24.51
CA ARG A 211 7.14 -16.71 25.28
C ARG A 211 7.28 -15.37 26.00
N CYS A 212 6.90 -14.28 25.33
CA CYS A 212 7.03 -12.92 25.86
C CYS A 212 6.09 -12.67 27.05
N PHE A 213 4.83 -13.13 26.98
CA PHE A 213 3.79 -12.77 27.95
C PHE A 213 3.43 -13.89 28.92
N GLU A 214 3.60 -15.16 28.54
CA GLU A 214 3.28 -16.32 29.38
C GLU A 214 4.54 -17.05 29.87
N GLY A 215 5.72 -16.76 29.31
CA GLY A 215 6.96 -17.47 29.63
C GLY A 215 6.98 -18.94 29.15
N LEU A 216 6.00 -19.36 28.35
CA LEU A 216 5.87 -20.73 27.85
C LEU A 216 6.53 -20.88 26.47
N SER A 217 7.35 -21.92 26.33
CA SER A 217 8.00 -22.29 25.06
C SER A 217 7.41 -23.59 24.52
N THR A 218 6.90 -23.55 23.30
CA THR A 218 6.36 -24.72 22.61
C THR A 218 7.52 -25.56 22.03
N PRO A 219 7.54 -26.89 22.22
CA PRO A 219 8.51 -27.76 21.56
C PRO A 219 8.45 -27.62 20.04
N LEU A 220 9.61 -27.70 19.37
CA LEU A 220 9.71 -27.42 17.93
C LEU A 220 8.80 -28.32 17.07
N HIS A 221 8.64 -29.59 17.43
CA HIS A 221 7.78 -30.52 16.68
C HIS A 221 6.30 -30.10 16.76
N SER A 222 5.84 -29.66 17.94
CA SER A 222 4.47 -29.16 18.13
C SER A 222 4.27 -27.84 17.39
N LEU A 223 5.26 -26.93 17.43
CA LEU A 223 5.22 -25.67 16.67
C LEU A 223 5.13 -25.91 15.16
N LYS A 224 5.87 -26.90 14.63
CA LYS A 224 5.78 -27.33 13.22
C LYS A 224 4.38 -27.86 12.90
N ALA A 225 3.81 -28.71 13.74
CA ALA A 225 2.47 -29.25 13.57
C ALA A 225 1.40 -28.13 13.58
N GLU A 226 1.46 -27.21 14.54
CA GLU A 226 0.56 -26.05 14.60
C GLU A 226 0.67 -25.16 13.35
N CYS A 227 1.87 -25.00 12.79
CA CYS A 227 2.06 -24.26 11.55
C CYS A 227 1.42 -24.95 10.34
N LEU A 228 1.48 -26.28 10.27
CA LEU A 228 0.82 -27.05 9.21
C LEU A 228 -0.71 -26.96 9.33
N MET A 229 -1.25 -26.94 10.55
CA MET A 229 -2.69 -26.77 10.79
C MET A 229 -3.23 -25.38 10.41
N CYS A 230 -2.35 -24.42 10.12
CA CYS A 230 -2.73 -23.10 9.62
C CYS A 230 -2.92 -23.04 8.10
N LEU A 231 -2.55 -24.10 7.36
CA LEU A 231 -2.67 -24.21 5.90
C LEU A 231 -4.00 -24.82 5.48
#